data_AF-B5KVD1-F1
#
_entry.id   AF-B5KVD1-F1
#
_cell.length_a   1.000
_cell.length_b   1.000
_cell.length_c   1.000
_cell.angle_alpha   90.00
_cell.angle_beta   90.00
_cell.angle_gamma   90.00
#
_symmetry.space_group_name_H-M   'P 1'
#
loop_
_entity.id
_entity.type
_entity.pdbx_description
1 polymer ?
#
loop_
_entity_poly.entity_id
_entity_poly.type
_entity_poly.pdbx_seq_one_letter_code
_entity_poly.pdbx_strand_id
1 'polypeptide(L)'
;SCPFKKNEIFFANKTIYEAALSSSTLHIVDFGIAYGFQWPILIKHLGDRPGGPPKLRITGIEFPQPGFRPAEWVEETGRRLATYCERFKVPFEYNAIAIQNWEMINIDDLKLQRNEFLAVNALARFENLLDETMVTGSSPRDAVLKLVRDMKPDIFVHSIVNGSYSAPFFVTRFREALFHYSALFDMLDATIERENEQRQSYEGEFHGRQVMNVIACEGPQRVERPETYKQWQVRITRAGFK
;
A
#
# COMPACT_ATOMS: atom_id res chain seq x y z
N SER A 1 19.56 5.95 0.75
CA SER A 1 19.85 6.59 -0.55
C SER A 1 18.71 7.45 -1.04
N CYS A 2 17.44 6.99 -1.00
CA CYS A 2 16.29 7.80 -1.44
C CYS A 2 15.22 7.97 -0.34
N PRO A 3 14.62 9.17 -0.14
CA PRO A 3 13.67 9.40 0.93
C PRO A 3 12.21 9.03 0.60
N PHE A 4 11.88 8.60 -0.62
CA PHE A 4 10.48 8.44 -1.07
C PHE A 4 9.64 7.56 -0.14
N LYS A 5 10.05 6.31 0.10
CA LYS A 5 9.33 5.40 1.01
C LYS A 5 9.28 5.88 2.45
N LYS A 6 10.34 6.52 2.94
CA LYS A 6 10.37 7.06 4.30
C LYS A 6 9.41 8.24 4.46
N ASN A 7 9.35 9.14 3.49
CA ASN A 7 8.46 10.30 3.50
C ASN A 7 6.99 9.85 3.40
N GLU A 8 6.70 8.88 2.53
CA GLU A 8 5.39 8.28 2.37
C GLU A 8 4.89 7.67 3.70
N ILE A 9 5.70 6.81 4.33
CA ILE A 9 5.40 6.20 5.64
C ILE A 9 5.23 7.27 6.73
N PHE A 10 6.13 8.26 6.79
CA PHE A 10 6.07 9.31 7.80
C PHE A 10 4.80 10.13 7.68
N PHE A 11 4.46 10.57 6.47
CA PHE A 11 3.24 11.33 6.20
C PHE A 11 2.01 10.52 6.60
N ALA A 12 1.91 9.27 6.18
CA ALA A 12 0.76 8.42 6.48
C ALA A 12 0.59 8.20 7.99
N ASN A 13 1.67 7.79 8.67
CA ASN A 13 1.63 7.52 10.10
C ASN A 13 1.32 8.76 10.93
N LYS A 14 1.92 9.91 10.59
CA LYS A 14 1.65 11.17 11.26
C LYS A 14 0.17 11.56 11.11
N THR A 15 -0.35 11.49 9.88
CA THR A 15 -1.74 11.85 9.58
C THR A 15 -2.71 10.95 10.35
N ILE A 16 -2.50 9.63 10.34
CA ILE A 16 -3.33 8.66 11.07
C ILE A 16 -3.24 8.90 12.58
N TYR A 17 -2.03 9.11 13.11
CA TYR A 17 -1.81 9.36 14.53
C TYR A 17 -2.56 10.60 15.01
N GLU A 18 -2.40 11.72 14.30
CA GLU A 18 -3.02 13.01 14.63
C GLU A 18 -4.55 12.92 14.58
N ALA A 19 -5.10 12.25 13.56
CA ALA A 19 -6.55 12.10 13.43
C ALA A 19 -7.16 11.19 14.49
N ALA A 20 -6.42 10.19 15.00
CA ALA A 20 -6.88 9.23 16.01
C ALA A 20 -6.57 9.62 17.46
N LEU A 21 -6.06 10.84 17.72
CA LEU A 21 -5.51 11.26 19.02
C LEU A 21 -6.47 11.18 20.21
N SER A 22 -7.78 11.25 20.00
CA SER A 22 -8.78 11.17 21.07
C SER A 22 -9.45 9.81 21.18
N SER A 23 -9.18 8.89 20.26
CA SER A 23 -9.90 7.63 20.13
C SER A 23 -9.35 6.58 21.10
N SER A 24 -10.23 5.77 21.68
CA SER A 24 -9.84 4.65 22.56
C SER A 24 -9.44 3.40 21.79
N THR A 25 -9.92 3.26 20.54
CA THR A 25 -9.57 2.19 19.61
C THR A 25 -9.22 2.80 18.25
N LEU A 26 -8.08 2.41 17.70
CA LEU A 26 -7.65 2.71 16.33
C LEU A 26 -7.65 1.40 15.54
N HIS A 27 -8.44 1.32 14.48
CA HIS A 27 -8.41 0.23 13.52
C HIS A 27 -7.82 0.71 12.20
N ILE A 28 -6.77 0.04 11.76
CA ILE A 28 -6.10 0.29 10.48
C ILE A 28 -6.41 -0.87 9.54
N VAL A 29 -7.00 -0.57 8.39
CA VAL A 29 -7.09 -1.51 7.26
C VAL A 29 -5.99 -1.14 6.28
N ASP A 30 -5.00 -2.01 6.12
CA ASP A 30 -3.79 -1.75 5.33
C ASP A 30 -3.76 -2.61 4.06
N PHE A 31 -4.01 -1.96 2.92
CA PHE A 31 -3.93 -2.57 1.60
C PHE A 31 -2.47 -2.68 1.15
N GLY A 32 -1.96 -3.91 1.17
CA GLY A 32 -0.60 -4.24 0.82
C GLY A 32 0.39 -4.06 1.98
N ILE A 33 0.05 -4.63 3.13
CA ILE A 33 0.80 -4.53 4.39
C ILE A 33 2.25 -5.06 4.30
N ALA A 34 2.55 -5.92 3.33
CA ALA A 34 3.87 -6.52 3.13
C ALA A 34 4.45 -7.08 4.45
N TYR A 35 5.63 -6.62 4.86
CA TYR A 35 6.31 -7.01 6.10
C TYR A 35 5.88 -6.21 7.35
N GLY A 36 4.96 -5.25 7.20
CA GLY A 36 4.48 -4.40 8.29
C GLY A 36 5.45 -3.29 8.72
N PHE A 37 6.50 -2.99 7.94
CA PHE A 37 7.55 -2.03 8.33
C PHE A 37 7.07 -0.58 8.55
N GLN A 38 5.90 -0.22 8.03
CA GLN A 38 5.27 1.07 8.29
C GLN A 38 4.93 1.24 9.77
N TRP A 39 4.42 0.19 10.43
CA TRP A 39 3.70 0.31 11.69
C TRP A 39 4.53 0.42 12.98
N PRO A 40 5.76 -0.12 13.10
CA PRO A 40 6.54 -0.05 14.34
C PRO A 40 6.72 1.35 14.91
N ILE A 41 6.93 2.37 14.07
CA ILE A 41 7.09 3.76 14.54
C ILE A 41 5.76 4.34 15.04
N LEU A 42 4.63 4.01 14.39
CA LEU A 42 3.30 4.39 14.87
C LEU A 42 3.00 3.72 16.21
N ILE A 43 3.27 2.41 16.33
CA ILE A 43 3.08 1.64 17.57
C ILE A 43 3.84 2.28 18.74
N LYS A 44 5.10 2.68 18.52
CA LYS A 44 5.88 3.40 19.53
C LYS A 44 5.16 4.69 19.96
N HIS A 45 4.75 5.53 19.02
CA HIS A 45 4.07 6.79 19.32
C HIS A 45 2.71 6.61 20.01
N LEU A 46 1.99 5.53 19.71
CA LEU A 46 0.77 5.15 20.43
C LEU A 46 1.07 4.74 21.87
N GLY A 47 2.14 3.97 22.10
CA GLY A 47 2.62 3.61 23.43
C GLY A 47 3.01 4.82 24.29
N ASP A 48 3.60 5.83 23.66
CA ASP A 48 4.04 7.08 24.31
C ASP A 48 2.91 8.12 24.48
N ARG A 49 1.66 7.80 24.07
CA ARG A 49 0.54 8.75 24.08
C ARG A 49 0.15 9.16 25.52
N PRO A 50 -0.04 10.47 25.79
CA PRO A 50 -0.60 10.94 27.05
C PRO A 50 -2.00 10.35 27.29
N GLY A 51 -2.23 9.79 28.49
CA GLY A 51 -3.46 9.07 28.81
C GLY A 51 -3.43 7.56 28.51
N GLY A 52 -2.30 7.07 27.96
CA GLY A 52 -2.08 5.67 27.65
C GLY A 52 -2.38 5.30 26.18
N PRO A 53 -1.92 4.13 25.73
CA PRO A 53 -2.14 3.67 24.37
C PRO A 53 -3.61 3.30 24.13
N PRO A 54 -4.15 3.59 22.93
CA PRO A 54 -5.43 3.01 22.51
C PRO A 54 -5.27 1.51 22.24
N LYS A 55 -6.39 0.78 22.14
CA LYS A 55 -6.38 -0.53 21.50
C LYS A 55 -6.09 -0.34 20.01
N LEU A 56 -5.03 -0.98 19.51
CA LEU A 56 -4.69 -1.01 18.10
C LEU A 56 -5.22 -2.29 17.46
N ARG A 57 -6.01 -2.14 16.40
CA ARG A 57 -6.45 -3.22 15.53
C ARG A 57 -5.82 -3.00 14.16
N ILE A 58 -5.23 -4.04 13.57
CA ILE A 58 -4.73 -3.96 12.18
C ILE A 58 -5.34 -5.12 11.38
N THR A 59 -6.04 -4.77 10.30
CA THR A 59 -6.37 -5.71 9.23
C THR A 59 -5.33 -5.56 8.12
N GLY A 60 -4.44 -6.54 8.02
CA GLY A 60 -3.40 -6.57 6.99
C GLY A 60 -3.88 -7.33 5.75
N ILE A 61 -3.90 -6.66 4.60
CA ILE A 61 -4.30 -7.25 3.32
C ILE A 61 -3.06 -7.41 2.44
N GLU A 62 -2.87 -8.58 1.86
CA GLU A 62 -1.79 -8.84 0.91
C GLU A 62 -2.21 -9.86 -0.15
N PHE A 63 -1.49 -9.89 -1.28
CA PHE A 63 -1.63 -10.96 -2.26
C PHE A 63 -1.21 -12.31 -1.65
N PRO A 64 -1.89 -13.40 -2.01
CA PRO A 64 -1.57 -14.72 -1.50
C PRO A 64 -0.20 -15.16 -2.02
N GLN A 65 0.53 -15.89 -1.19
CA GLN A 65 1.73 -16.57 -1.66
C GLN A 65 1.39 -17.77 -2.54
N PRO A 66 2.25 -18.09 -3.52
CA PRO A 66 2.20 -19.38 -4.20
C PRO A 66 2.37 -20.55 -3.21
N GLY A 67 1.68 -21.66 -3.46
CA GLY A 67 1.83 -22.90 -2.70
C GLY A 67 0.74 -23.14 -1.64
N PHE A 68 1.04 -24.01 -0.67
CA PHE A 68 0.04 -24.58 0.24
C PHE A 68 -0.42 -23.64 1.37
N ARG A 69 0.30 -22.54 1.61
CA ARG A 69 0.01 -21.59 2.71
C ARG A 69 -0.10 -20.16 2.19
N PRO A 70 -1.15 -19.82 1.44
CA PRO A 70 -1.28 -18.51 0.80
C PRO A 70 -1.26 -17.34 1.80
N ALA A 71 -1.71 -17.54 3.04
CA ALA A 71 -1.78 -16.51 4.07
C ALA A 71 -0.56 -16.43 5.01
N GLU A 72 0.40 -17.36 4.92
CA GLU A 72 1.45 -17.51 5.95
C GLU A 72 2.28 -16.23 6.16
N TRP A 73 2.63 -15.53 5.09
CA TRP A 73 3.40 -14.29 5.20
C TRP A 73 2.61 -13.14 5.84
N VAL A 74 1.33 -12.99 5.50
CA VAL A 74 0.51 -11.92 6.10
C VAL A 74 0.20 -12.23 7.56
N GLU A 75 0.04 -13.50 7.94
CA GLU A 75 -0.06 -13.93 9.33
C GLU A 75 1.24 -13.68 10.11
N GLU A 76 2.39 -14.00 9.51
CA GLU A 76 3.70 -13.78 10.13
C GLU A 76 3.97 -12.29 10.35
N THR A 77 3.56 -11.43 9.42
CA THR A 77 3.58 -9.97 9.63
C THR A 77 2.78 -9.57 10.88
N GLY A 78 1.61 -10.16 11.10
CA GLY A 78 0.82 -9.97 12.32
C GLY A 78 1.56 -10.36 13.59
N ARG A 79 2.25 -11.51 13.59
CA ARG A 79 3.06 -11.98 14.74
C ARG A 79 4.19 -11.00 15.05
N ARG A 80 4.90 -10.52 14.03
CA ARG A 80 5.95 -9.51 14.21
C ARG A 80 5.39 -8.22 14.82
N LEU A 81 4.25 -7.73 14.32
CA LEU A 81 3.59 -6.54 14.84
C LEU A 81 3.13 -6.72 16.29
N ALA A 82 2.62 -7.91 16.65
CA ALA A 82 2.25 -8.23 18.03
C ALA A 82 3.44 -8.11 18.99
N THR A 83 4.62 -8.63 18.61
CA THR A 83 5.85 -8.47 19.41
C THR A 83 6.23 -7.00 19.61
N TYR A 84 6.07 -6.15 18.59
CA TYR A 84 6.29 -4.71 18.73
C TYR A 84 5.27 -4.06 19.68
N CYS A 85 3.99 -4.42 19.56
CA CYS A 85 2.93 -3.91 20.43
C CYS A 85 3.15 -4.32 21.90
N GLU A 86 3.55 -5.56 22.17
CA GLU A 86 3.93 -6.04 23.51
C GLU A 86 5.07 -5.20 24.11
N ARG A 87 6.12 -4.95 23.32
CA ARG A 87 7.27 -4.13 23.74
C ARG A 87 6.87 -2.71 24.16
N PHE A 88 5.92 -2.11 23.46
CA PHE A 88 5.43 -0.75 23.74
C PHE A 88 4.12 -0.73 24.54
N LYS A 89 3.69 -1.87 25.08
CA LYS A 89 2.48 -2.03 25.92
C LYS A 89 1.19 -1.53 25.24
N VAL A 90 1.10 -1.65 23.92
CA VAL A 90 -0.09 -1.31 23.13
C VAL A 90 -1.00 -2.53 23.05
N PRO A 91 -2.25 -2.49 23.55
CA PRO A 91 -3.20 -3.58 23.36
C PRO A 91 -3.45 -3.81 21.87
N PHE A 92 -3.30 -5.04 21.39
CA PHE A 92 -3.23 -5.32 19.96
C PHE A 92 -4.14 -6.46 19.51
N GLU A 93 -4.70 -6.32 18.32
CA GLU A 93 -5.42 -7.37 17.61
C GLU A 93 -5.09 -7.29 16.11
N TYR A 94 -4.90 -8.46 15.49
CA TYR A 94 -4.55 -8.56 14.08
C TYR A 94 -5.51 -9.46 13.32
N ASN A 95 -5.92 -9.02 12.13
CA ASN A 95 -6.73 -9.78 11.19
C ASN A 95 -5.96 -9.88 9.86
N ALA A 96 -5.74 -11.09 9.36
CA ALA A 96 -4.95 -11.35 8.17
C ALA A 96 -5.87 -11.68 6.99
N ILE A 97 -5.72 -10.98 5.87
CA ILE A 97 -6.47 -11.27 4.63
C ILE A 97 -5.46 -11.48 3.50
N ALA A 98 -5.42 -12.70 2.97
CA ALA A 98 -4.64 -13.03 1.79
C ALA A 98 -5.58 -13.31 0.61
N ILE A 99 -5.66 -12.38 -0.35
CA ILE A 99 -6.62 -12.46 -1.46
C ILE A 99 -6.05 -11.84 -2.74
N GLN A 100 -6.29 -12.51 -3.86
CA GLN A 100 -5.74 -12.11 -5.17
C GLN A 100 -6.38 -10.82 -5.70
N ASN A 101 -7.69 -10.67 -5.50
CA ASN A 101 -8.49 -9.58 -6.04
C ASN A 101 -9.07 -8.79 -4.87
N TRP A 102 -8.46 -7.66 -4.55
CA TRP A 102 -8.84 -6.85 -3.39
C TRP A 102 -10.24 -6.24 -3.52
N GLU A 103 -10.73 -6.05 -4.74
CA GLU A 103 -12.09 -5.61 -5.02
C GLU A 103 -13.16 -6.65 -4.63
N MET A 104 -12.77 -7.90 -4.40
CA MET A 104 -13.68 -8.98 -4.01
C MET A 104 -13.70 -9.23 -2.50
N ILE A 105 -13.00 -8.42 -1.71
CA ILE A 105 -13.02 -8.52 -0.25
C ILE A 105 -14.43 -8.24 0.26
N ASN A 106 -14.98 -9.18 1.05
CA ASN A 106 -16.24 -8.95 1.75
C ASN A 106 -15.99 -8.03 2.95
N ILE A 107 -16.85 -7.02 3.13
CA ILE A 107 -16.77 -6.08 4.24
C ILE A 107 -16.81 -6.75 5.61
N ASP A 108 -17.53 -7.88 5.73
CA ASP A 108 -17.63 -8.65 6.98
C ASP A 108 -16.32 -9.35 7.36
N ASP A 109 -15.42 -9.56 6.40
CA ASP A 109 -14.09 -10.15 6.63
C ASP A 109 -13.12 -9.14 7.26
N LEU A 110 -13.40 -7.84 7.11
CA LEU A 110 -12.59 -6.76 7.70
C LEU A 110 -12.78 -6.63 9.21
N LYS A 111 -13.79 -7.31 9.79
CA LYS A 111 -14.09 -7.29 11.23
C LYS A 111 -14.22 -5.88 11.80
N LEU A 112 -14.86 -4.98 11.06
CA LEU A 112 -15.12 -3.60 11.50
C LEU A 112 -15.99 -3.61 12.77
N GLN A 113 -15.66 -2.75 13.72
CA GLN A 113 -16.40 -2.61 14.97
C GLN A 113 -17.08 -1.24 15.04
N ARG A 114 -18.17 -1.15 15.80
CA ARG A 114 -18.78 0.15 16.11
C ARG A 114 -17.89 0.90 17.11
N ASN A 115 -17.81 2.22 16.98
CA ASN A 115 -17.08 3.12 17.88
C ASN A 115 -15.55 2.95 17.91
N GLU A 116 -14.96 2.45 16.83
CA GLU A 116 -13.51 2.55 16.59
C GLU A 116 -13.21 3.69 15.62
N PHE A 117 -12.03 4.29 15.74
CA PHE A 117 -11.53 5.19 14.70
C PHE A 117 -10.94 4.34 13.58
N LEU A 118 -11.50 4.44 12.38
CA LEU A 118 -11.15 3.62 11.24
C LEU A 118 -10.27 4.41 10.26
N ALA A 119 -9.02 3.97 10.13
CA ALA A 119 -8.08 4.44 9.12
C ALA A 119 -7.94 3.38 8.02
N VAL A 120 -8.08 3.78 6.76
CA VAL A 120 -7.70 2.94 5.62
C VAL A 120 -6.40 3.48 5.03
N ASN A 121 -5.44 2.60 4.79
CA ASN A 121 -4.11 2.92 4.29
C ASN A 121 -3.82 2.10 3.03
N ALA A 122 -3.27 2.76 2.01
CA ALA A 122 -2.78 2.10 0.80
C ALA A 122 -1.55 2.86 0.28
N LEU A 123 -0.36 2.29 0.43
CA LEU A 123 0.89 2.97 0.08
C LEU A 123 1.49 2.51 -1.25
N ALA A 124 1.13 3.19 -2.34
CA ALA A 124 1.57 2.88 -3.70
C ALA A 124 1.29 1.42 -4.10
N ARG A 125 0.11 0.89 -3.71
CA ARG A 125 -0.29 -0.50 -4.00
C ARG A 125 -1.43 -0.63 -5.00
N PHE A 126 -2.26 0.40 -5.16
CA PHE A 126 -3.38 0.36 -6.09
C PHE A 126 -2.96 0.41 -7.57
N GLU A 127 -1.68 0.71 -7.85
CA GLU A 127 -1.10 0.56 -9.19
C GLU A 127 -1.08 -0.91 -9.66
N ASN A 128 -1.08 -1.87 -8.73
CA ASN A 128 -1.09 -3.30 -9.05
C ASN A 128 -2.50 -3.85 -9.31
N LEU A 129 -3.55 -3.06 -9.04
CA LEU A 129 -4.91 -3.43 -9.43
C LEU A 129 -5.07 -3.32 -10.95
N LEU A 130 -5.81 -4.26 -11.53
CA LEU A 130 -6.18 -4.21 -12.94
C LEU A 130 -6.96 -2.93 -13.26
N ASP A 131 -6.77 -2.43 -14.47
CA ASP A 131 -7.44 -1.24 -14.98
C ASP A 131 -8.59 -1.60 -15.94
N GLU A 132 -9.28 -0.56 -16.43
CA GLU A 132 -10.44 -0.67 -17.33
C GLU A 132 -10.12 -1.32 -18.68
N THR A 133 -8.83 -1.41 -19.05
CA THR A 133 -8.44 -2.05 -20.32
C THR A 133 -8.57 -3.58 -20.28
N MET A 134 -8.71 -4.16 -19.09
CA MET A 134 -8.67 -5.61 -18.86
C MET A 134 -10.00 -6.23 -18.46
N VAL A 135 -11.02 -5.43 -18.12
CA VAL A 135 -12.31 -5.94 -17.61
C VAL A 135 -13.48 -5.23 -18.30
N THR A 136 -14.44 -6.00 -18.81
CA THR A 136 -15.73 -5.47 -19.27
C THR A 136 -16.62 -5.19 -18.05
N GLY A 137 -16.74 -3.92 -17.65
CA GLY A 137 -17.59 -3.53 -16.51
C GLY A 137 -16.95 -2.48 -15.60
N SER A 138 -17.15 -2.61 -14.29
CA SER A 138 -16.53 -1.71 -13.30
C SER A 138 -15.03 -2.01 -13.17
N SER A 139 -14.21 -0.96 -13.21
CA SER A 139 -12.77 -1.06 -12.92
C SER A 139 -12.54 -1.66 -11.52
N PRO A 140 -11.60 -2.60 -11.34
CA PRO A 140 -11.19 -3.08 -10.01
C PRO A 140 -10.71 -1.95 -9.09
N ARG A 141 -10.10 -0.90 -9.64
CA ARG A 141 -9.73 0.32 -8.88
C ARG A 141 -10.96 1.04 -8.33
N ASP A 142 -11.98 1.24 -9.17
CA ASP A 142 -13.22 1.87 -8.75
C ASP A 142 -13.98 0.99 -7.75
N ALA A 143 -13.92 -0.34 -7.90
CA ALA A 143 -14.54 -1.29 -6.99
C ALA A 143 -13.84 -1.33 -5.62
N VAL A 144 -12.50 -1.29 -5.56
CA VAL A 144 -11.77 -1.14 -4.30
C VAL A 144 -12.08 0.21 -3.65
N LEU A 145 -12.13 1.31 -4.40
CA LEU A 145 -12.53 2.61 -3.85
C LEU A 145 -13.95 2.57 -3.29
N LYS A 146 -14.88 1.88 -3.96
CA LYS A 146 -16.23 1.64 -3.45
C LYS A 146 -16.20 0.84 -2.14
N LEU A 147 -15.42 -0.24 -2.08
CA LEU A 147 -15.24 -1.02 -0.86
C LEU A 147 -14.73 -0.12 0.28
N VAL A 148 -13.70 0.70 0.05
CA VAL A 148 -13.19 1.66 1.04
C VAL A 148 -14.28 2.65 1.48
N ARG A 149 -15.13 3.13 0.56
CA ARG A 149 -16.28 3.98 0.94
C ARG A 149 -17.32 3.25 1.78
N ASP A 150 -17.59 1.99 1.46
CA ASP A 150 -18.55 1.15 2.19
C ASP A 150 -18.07 0.89 3.63
N MET A 151 -16.75 0.85 3.87
CA MET A 151 -16.16 0.81 5.22
C MET A 151 -16.47 2.07 6.05
N LYS A 152 -16.78 3.21 5.40
CA LYS A 152 -17.00 4.52 6.05
C LYS A 152 -15.84 4.95 6.97
N PRO A 153 -14.60 5.00 6.48
CA PRO A 153 -13.45 5.33 7.30
C PRO A 153 -13.49 6.80 7.75
N ASP A 154 -12.95 7.05 8.94
CA ASP A 154 -12.69 8.40 9.42
C ASP A 154 -11.57 9.07 8.61
N ILE A 155 -10.60 8.28 8.14
CA ILE A 155 -9.54 8.74 7.25
C ILE A 155 -9.13 7.68 6.22
N PHE A 156 -8.88 8.12 4.99
CA PHE A 156 -8.28 7.29 3.94
C PHE A 156 -6.97 7.94 3.49
N VAL A 157 -5.85 7.26 3.75
CA VAL A 157 -4.52 7.68 3.31
C VAL A 157 -4.11 6.84 2.10
N HIS A 158 -3.98 7.50 0.95
CA HIS A 158 -3.61 6.87 -0.31
C HIS A 158 -2.45 7.61 -0.94
N SER A 159 -1.36 6.89 -1.17
CA SER A 159 -0.23 7.37 -1.97
C SER A 159 -0.10 6.54 -3.23
N ILE A 160 0.49 7.15 -4.25
CA ILE A 160 0.58 6.60 -5.60
C ILE A 160 1.98 6.82 -6.15
N VAL A 161 2.41 5.95 -7.07
CA VAL A 161 3.47 6.31 -8.01
C VAL A 161 2.84 7.14 -9.11
N ASN A 162 3.30 8.38 -9.28
CA ASN A 162 2.82 9.26 -10.34
C ASN A 162 3.49 8.87 -11.67
N GLY A 163 2.85 7.97 -12.43
CA GLY A 163 3.39 7.42 -13.68
C GLY A 163 2.36 7.38 -14.81
N SER A 164 2.82 7.61 -16.04
CA SER A 164 2.05 7.57 -17.29
C SER A 164 2.25 6.28 -18.10
N TYR A 165 3.02 5.33 -17.58
CA TYR A 165 3.40 4.09 -18.28
C TYR A 165 2.41 2.92 -18.09
N SER A 166 1.15 3.20 -17.74
CA SER A 166 0.04 2.25 -17.85
C SER A 166 -0.62 2.22 -19.24
N ALA A 167 -0.22 3.13 -20.15
CA ALA A 167 -0.81 3.28 -21.48
C ALA A 167 -0.99 1.95 -22.23
N PRO A 168 -2.10 1.78 -22.99
CA PRO A 168 -2.40 0.54 -23.69
C PRO A 168 -1.44 0.28 -24.86
N PHE A 169 -0.96 1.35 -25.50
CA PHE A 169 -0.05 1.25 -26.65
C PHE A 169 1.41 1.13 -26.21
N PHE A 170 2.10 0.11 -26.72
CA PHE A 170 3.49 -0.21 -26.36
C PHE A 170 4.46 0.97 -26.53
N VAL A 171 4.46 1.64 -27.68
CA VAL A 171 5.45 2.71 -27.96
C VAL A 171 5.34 3.86 -26.96
N THR A 172 4.10 4.30 -26.68
CA THR A 172 3.85 5.32 -25.64
C THR A 172 4.34 4.82 -24.29
N ARG A 173 3.90 3.62 -23.90
CA ARG A 173 4.27 3.03 -22.61
C ARG A 173 5.77 2.90 -22.42
N PHE A 174 6.49 2.38 -23.42
CA PHE A 174 7.94 2.22 -23.39
C PHE A 174 8.64 3.56 -23.18
N ARG A 175 8.22 4.59 -23.94
CA ARG A 175 8.78 5.94 -23.80
C ARG A 175 8.56 6.51 -22.40
N GLU A 176 7.34 6.41 -21.88
CA GLU A 176 7.01 6.92 -20.54
C GLU A 176 7.75 6.14 -19.44
N ALA A 177 7.89 4.81 -19.59
CA ALA A 177 8.64 3.98 -18.66
C ALA A 177 10.13 4.35 -18.67
N LEU A 178 10.72 4.54 -19.86
CA LEU A 178 12.11 4.97 -20.01
C LEU A 178 12.35 6.28 -19.25
N PHE A 179 11.52 7.31 -19.45
CA PHE A 179 11.67 8.56 -18.72
C PHE A 179 11.54 8.40 -17.21
N HIS A 180 10.57 7.60 -16.74
CA HIS A 180 10.37 7.37 -15.31
C HIS A 180 11.57 6.65 -14.66
N TYR A 181 11.98 5.51 -15.22
CA TYR A 181 13.07 4.72 -14.65
C TYR A 181 14.43 5.38 -14.85
N SER A 182 14.69 6.09 -15.96
CA SER A 182 15.93 6.87 -16.11
C SER A 182 16.09 7.88 -14.98
N ALA A 183 15.03 8.60 -14.59
CA ALA A 183 15.10 9.54 -13.46
C ALA A 183 15.42 8.85 -12.12
N LEU A 184 14.91 7.62 -11.91
CA LEU A 184 15.24 6.83 -10.71
C LEU A 184 16.70 6.37 -10.73
N PHE A 185 17.21 5.92 -11.87
CA PHE A 185 18.61 5.50 -12.02
C PHE A 185 19.57 6.68 -11.92
N ASP A 186 19.24 7.86 -12.47
CA ASP A 186 20.03 9.09 -12.32
C ASP A 186 20.11 9.49 -10.84
N MET A 187 19.01 9.36 -10.08
CA MET A 187 18.99 9.61 -8.65
C MET A 187 19.87 8.62 -7.87
N LEU A 188 19.83 7.33 -8.22
CA LEU A 188 20.72 6.33 -7.62
C LEU A 188 22.18 6.62 -7.94
N ASP A 189 22.48 7.04 -9.17
CA ASP A 189 23.83 7.42 -9.59
C ASP A 189 24.38 8.62 -8.83
N ALA A 190 23.52 9.60 -8.53
CA ALA A 190 23.88 10.76 -7.75
C ALA A 190 24.01 10.49 -6.23
N THR A 191 23.46 9.38 -5.71
CA THR A 191 23.35 9.15 -4.26
C THR A 191 24.05 7.90 -3.74
N ILE A 192 24.47 6.99 -4.62
CA ILE A 192 25.14 5.74 -4.27
C ILE A 192 26.24 5.43 -5.30
N GLU A 193 27.41 4.99 -4.83
CA GLU A 193 28.51 4.54 -5.68
C GLU A 193 28.08 3.38 -6.62
N ARG A 194 28.67 3.31 -7.82
CA ARG A 194 28.30 2.35 -8.87
C ARG A 194 28.71 0.91 -8.52
N GLU A 195 29.79 0.78 -7.78
CA GLU A 195 30.39 -0.49 -7.34
C GLU A 195 29.65 -1.08 -6.14
N ASN A 196 28.67 -0.36 -5.57
CA ASN A 196 27.91 -0.84 -4.43
C ASN A 196 27.01 -2.03 -4.82
N GLU A 197 27.26 -3.20 -4.25
CA GLU A 197 26.52 -4.44 -4.54
C GLU A 197 25.02 -4.33 -4.21
N GLN A 198 24.65 -3.58 -3.16
CA GLN A 198 23.25 -3.38 -2.81
C GLN A 198 22.52 -2.51 -3.84
N ARG A 199 23.21 -1.51 -4.40
CA ARG A 199 22.70 -0.72 -5.53
C ARG A 199 22.45 -1.62 -6.72
N GLN A 200 23.44 -2.41 -7.13
CA GLN A 200 23.32 -3.31 -8.29
C GLN A 200 22.19 -4.32 -8.12
N SER A 201 22.07 -4.90 -6.92
CA SER A 201 20.96 -5.80 -6.59
C SER A 201 19.60 -5.09 -6.65
N TYR A 202 19.49 -3.86 -6.12
CA TYR A 202 18.25 -3.09 -6.16
C TYR A 202 17.86 -2.68 -7.60
N GLU A 203 18.82 -2.19 -8.39
CA GLU A 203 18.62 -1.83 -9.79
C GLU A 203 18.20 -3.04 -10.63
N GLY A 204 18.85 -4.21 -10.45
CA GLY A 204 18.55 -5.43 -11.22
C GLY A 204 17.30 -6.17 -10.77
N GLU A 205 17.17 -6.44 -9.47
CA GLU A 205 16.13 -7.33 -8.94
C GLU A 205 14.86 -6.61 -8.54
N PHE A 206 14.92 -5.33 -8.19
CA PHE A 206 13.73 -4.55 -7.90
C PHE A 206 13.28 -3.78 -9.14
N HIS A 207 14.01 -2.72 -9.53
CA HIS A 207 13.61 -1.89 -10.67
C HIS A 207 13.66 -2.65 -12.00
N GLY A 208 14.66 -3.50 -12.22
CA GLY A 208 14.76 -4.32 -13.43
C GLY A 208 13.54 -5.21 -13.63
N ARG A 209 13.01 -5.82 -12.56
CA ARG A 209 11.77 -6.62 -12.66
C ARG A 209 10.55 -5.77 -12.98
N GLN A 210 10.43 -4.57 -12.39
CA GLN A 210 9.33 -3.66 -12.71
C GLN A 210 9.40 -3.18 -14.17
N VAL A 211 10.58 -2.79 -14.64
CA VAL A 211 10.86 -2.42 -16.04
C VAL A 211 10.47 -3.56 -16.98
N MET A 212 10.91 -4.79 -16.68
CA MET A 212 10.58 -5.97 -17.46
C MET A 212 9.08 -6.24 -17.48
N ASN A 213 8.37 -6.06 -16.36
CA ASN A 213 6.93 -6.24 -16.32
C ASN A 213 6.21 -5.22 -17.22
N VAL A 214 6.61 -3.94 -17.19
CA VAL A 214 6.00 -2.88 -18.00
C VAL A 214 6.25 -3.10 -19.50
N ILE A 215 7.44 -3.57 -19.88
CA ILE A 215 7.88 -3.69 -21.28
C ILE A 215 7.47 -5.03 -21.89
N ALA A 216 7.73 -6.14 -21.20
CA ALA A 216 7.63 -7.49 -21.76
C ALA A 216 6.29 -8.18 -21.49
N CYS A 217 5.52 -7.72 -20.50
CA CYS A 217 4.23 -8.31 -20.18
C CYS A 217 3.08 -7.51 -20.79
N GLU A 218 1.99 -8.21 -21.11
CA GLU A 218 0.71 -7.66 -21.53
C GLU A 218 -0.41 -8.30 -20.72
N GLY A 219 -1.64 -7.83 -20.89
CA GLY A 219 -2.79 -8.50 -20.30
C GLY A 219 -2.72 -8.56 -18.75
N PRO A 220 -3.32 -9.58 -18.13
CA PRO A 220 -3.24 -9.80 -16.68
C PRO A 220 -1.83 -10.02 -16.13
N GLN A 221 -0.87 -10.42 -16.98
CA GLN A 221 0.52 -10.64 -16.57
C GLN A 221 1.28 -9.32 -16.35
N ARG A 222 0.80 -8.21 -16.94
CA ARG A 222 1.31 -6.87 -16.66
C ARG A 222 0.65 -6.31 -15.41
N VAL A 223 1.43 -6.19 -14.35
CA VAL A 223 1.00 -5.79 -13.00
C VAL A 223 1.39 -4.35 -12.68
N GLU A 224 2.50 -3.85 -13.22
CA GLU A 224 2.96 -2.48 -13.00
C GLU A 224 2.17 -1.49 -13.86
N ARG A 225 1.13 -0.88 -13.28
CA ARG A 225 0.17 -0.02 -14.01
C ARG A 225 -0.12 1.29 -13.26
N PRO A 226 0.87 2.15 -12.99
CA PRO A 226 0.59 3.41 -12.32
C PRO A 226 -0.31 4.31 -13.14
N GLU A 227 -1.08 5.13 -12.44
CA GLU A 227 -1.82 6.24 -13.02
C GLU A 227 -1.26 7.54 -12.46
N THR A 228 -1.41 8.60 -13.24
CA THR A 228 -1.01 9.94 -12.80
C THR A 228 -1.86 10.41 -11.61
N TYR A 229 -1.33 11.36 -10.85
CA TYR A 229 -2.07 12.01 -9.77
C TYR A 229 -3.41 12.58 -10.22
N LYS A 230 -3.46 13.18 -11.43
CA LYS A 230 -4.70 13.72 -12.00
C LYS A 230 -5.76 12.64 -12.22
N GLN A 231 -5.36 11.45 -12.70
CA GLN A 231 -6.29 10.33 -12.90
C GLN A 231 -6.82 9.81 -11.56
N TRP A 232 -5.93 9.59 -10.59
CA TRP A 232 -6.33 9.17 -9.24
C TRP A 232 -7.22 10.21 -8.54
N GLN A 233 -6.95 11.51 -8.69
CA GLN A 233 -7.78 12.57 -8.16
C GLN A 233 -9.21 12.47 -8.70
N VAL A 234 -9.39 12.29 -10.01
CA VAL A 234 -10.70 12.09 -10.62
C VAL A 234 -11.42 10.86 -10.05
N ARG A 235 -10.72 9.72 -9.91
CA ARG A 235 -11.29 8.49 -9.34
C ARG A 235 -11.75 8.68 -7.89
N ILE A 236 -10.88 9.26 -7.06
CA ILE A 236 -11.13 9.49 -5.63
C ILE A 236 -12.31 10.45 -5.44
N THR A 237 -12.37 11.55 -6.22
CA THR A 237 -13.51 12.48 -6.18
C THR A 237 -14.81 11.81 -6.65
N ARG A 238 -14.77 11.02 -7.73
CA ARG A 238 -15.93 10.28 -8.22
C ARG A 238 -16.43 9.24 -7.21
N ALA A 239 -15.52 8.63 -6.44
CA ALA A 239 -15.88 7.74 -5.34
C ALA A 239 -16.44 8.48 -4.12
N GLY A 240 -16.44 9.81 -4.10
CA GLY A 240 -17.06 10.62 -3.04
C GLY A 240 -16.15 10.91 -1.84
N PHE A 241 -14.83 10.75 -2.01
CA PHE A 241 -13.85 11.29 -1.06
C PHE A 241 -13.62 12.79 -1.33
N LYS A 242 -13.20 13.51 -0.30
CA LYS A 242 -12.92 14.95 -0.32
C LYS A 242 -11.53 15.22 0.23
#